data_AF-A0A0G4LZM3-F1
#
_entry.id   AF-A0A0G4LZM3-F1
#
_cell.length_a   1.000
_cell.length_b   1.000
_cell.length_c   1.000
_cell.angle_alpha   90.00
_cell.angle_beta   90.00
_cell.angle_gamma   90.00
#
_symmetry.space_group_name_H-M   'P 1'
#
loop_
_entity.id
_entity.type
_entity.pdbx_description
1 polymer ?
#
loop_
_entity_poly.entity_id
_entity_poly.type
_entity_poly.pdbx_seq_one_letter_code
_entity_poly.pdbx_strand_id
1 'polypeptide(L)'
;MASESGHMILVHQRPPIDTRHRARRRKCEVPIPGGQCAYCSAQNLACSRAGSIIQPKKSPTSPVPPAVVSMDMTMTRDMGHVMSPTTTTTTATTMTLTTAAAATTTNTSPQIMGISPAAAVQDKALCFELVELYFKYIHDQLHSLFHRPSFMLDLHEGTAPLVLVYGMMALSARFSSNHAFSGIPPMARGEHFATECNLLLNLRDVSLTTSQACVLLGAVSIVEGEAGAETVYYAAACRIANFLDLPNMPTPDPLQREIHIRVYWSLCMIDVWSSTGVNLPLLMNRRHDVPLPMNESTFLNMSRASSNHFDFILSPNREDSLIAQNIKLNSILMKVNDAIKTLTSDASVTSIDETVSSLSQELEAWETDEAEVAAARAQLERNFNSLVTLRQYWPALEVCFARLKTFHELCRKSTDHTYRMDRWMLRFLTEFARPIDEKEREEEGS
;
A
#
# COMPACT_ATOMS: atom_id res chain seq x y z
N MET A 1 45.77 -44.47 -26.63
CA MET A 1 45.05 -44.97 -27.82
C MET A 1 43.58 -45.17 -27.43
N ALA A 2 42.77 -44.15 -27.69
CA ALA A 2 41.31 -44.22 -27.74
C ALA A 2 40.87 -43.04 -28.64
N SER A 3 39.88 -43.30 -29.46
CA SER A 3 39.52 -42.67 -30.73
C SER A 3 39.19 -41.17 -30.71
N GLU A 4 39.72 -40.45 -31.70
CA GLU A 4 39.25 -39.15 -32.18
C GLU A 4 37.90 -39.27 -32.91
N SER A 5 36.98 -38.33 -32.66
CA SER A 5 35.97 -37.91 -33.62
C SER A 5 35.56 -36.47 -33.32
N GLY A 6 35.96 -35.56 -34.21
CA GLY A 6 35.80 -34.12 -34.08
C GLY A 6 34.33 -33.67 -34.07
N HIS A 7 34.03 -32.70 -33.21
CA HIS A 7 32.78 -31.94 -33.26
C HIS A 7 32.99 -30.66 -34.07
N MET A 8 32.31 -30.61 -35.21
CA MET A 8 32.22 -29.49 -36.13
C MET A 8 31.37 -28.37 -35.50
N ILE A 9 31.91 -27.16 -35.40
CA ILE A 9 31.22 -25.98 -34.90
C ILE A 9 30.14 -25.56 -35.92
N LEU A 10 28.86 -25.75 -35.59
CA LEU A 10 27.74 -25.16 -36.34
C LEU A 10 27.54 -23.71 -35.89
N VAL A 11 28.15 -22.78 -36.62
CA VAL A 11 27.86 -21.35 -36.52
C VAL A 11 26.45 -21.11 -37.06
N HIS A 12 25.46 -20.89 -36.19
CA HIS A 12 24.15 -20.39 -36.61
C HIS A 12 24.28 -18.92 -37.08
N GLN A 13 24.54 -18.75 -38.37
CA GLN A 13 24.41 -17.45 -39.04
C GLN A 13 22.94 -17.00 -38.99
N ARG A 14 22.68 -15.84 -38.38
CA ARG A 14 21.38 -15.15 -38.47
C ARG A 14 21.10 -14.82 -39.94
N PRO A 15 19.85 -14.94 -40.43
CA PRO A 15 19.54 -14.52 -41.79
C PRO A 15 19.80 -13.01 -41.95
N PRO A 16 20.34 -12.57 -43.09
CA PRO A 16 20.70 -11.16 -43.28
C PRO A 16 19.43 -10.30 -43.27
N ILE A 17 19.36 -9.39 -42.31
CA ILE A 17 18.31 -8.38 -42.24
C ILE A 17 18.55 -7.38 -43.39
N ASP A 18 17.60 -7.29 -44.33
CA ASP A 18 17.63 -6.34 -45.43
C ASP A 18 17.70 -4.90 -44.90
N THR A 19 18.86 -4.28 -45.07
CA THR A 19 19.23 -2.95 -44.54
C THR A 19 18.35 -1.82 -45.09
N ARG A 20 17.62 -2.06 -46.18
CA ARG A 20 16.84 -1.03 -46.90
C ARG A 20 15.52 -0.68 -46.21
N HIS A 21 14.88 -1.65 -45.54
CA HIS A 21 13.68 -1.41 -44.72
C HIS A 21 14.03 -0.69 -43.41
N ARG A 22 15.22 -0.97 -42.86
CA ARG A 22 15.77 -0.32 -41.66
C ARG A 22 16.08 1.16 -41.92
N ALA A 23 16.64 1.49 -43.08
CA ALA A 23 16.95 2.86 -43.48
C ALA A 23 15.69 3.76 -43.64
N ARG A 24 14.52 3.17 -43.92
CA ARG A 24 13.26 3.92 -44.12
C ARG A 24 12.23 3.71 -43.01
N ARG A 25 12.57 3.01 -41.91
CA ARG A 25 11.67 2.65 -40.80
C ARG A 25 10.34 2.02 -41.24
N ARG A 26 10.33 1.21 -42.30
CA ARG A 26 9.10 0.54 -42.79
C ARG A 26 9.11 -0.94 -42.45
N LYS A 27 7.97 -1.45 -42.01
CA LYS A 27 7.79 -2.87 -41.65
C LYS A 27 7.54 -3.69 -42.92
N CYS A 28 8.26 -4.79 -43.07
CA CYS A 28 8.13 -5.70 -44.22
C CYS A 28 7.09 -6.77 -43.88
N GLU A 29 5.83 -6.56 -44.30
CA GLU A 29 4.71 -7.45 -44.02
C GLU A 29 4.35 -8.28 -45.26
N VAL A 30 4.45 -9.60 -45.14
CA VAL A 30 4.15 -10.54 -46.22
C VAL A 30 2.72 -11.06 -46.02
N PRO A 31 1.81 -10.89 -46.99
CA PRO A 31 0.39 -11.26 -46.83
C PRO A 31 0.15 -12.76 -46.70
N ILE A 32 1.04 -13.59 -47.25
CA ILE A 32 0.94 -15.06 -47.28
C ILE A 32 2.27 -15.66 -46.80
N PRO A 33 2.28 -16.62 -45.87
CA PRO A 33 3.50 -17.32 -45.46
C PRO A 33 4.23 -17.91 -46.68
N GLY A 34 5.48 -17.52 -46.91
CA GLY A 34 6.26 -17.90 -48.09
C GLY A 34 6.24 -16.91 -49.27
N GLY A 35 5.42 -15.87 -49.24
CA GLY A 35 5.30 -14.87 -50.30
C GLY A 35 6.28 -13.70 -50.22
N GLN A 36 6.11 -12.71 -51.12
CA GLN A 36 6.83 -11.43 -51.09
C GLN A 36 5.93 -10.32 -50.51
N CYS A 37 6.51 -9.34 -49.80
CA CYS A 37 5.73 -8.19 -49.34
C CYS A 37 5.32 -7.28 -50.51
N ALA A 38 4.24 -6.52 -50.34
CA ALA A 38 3.69 -5.67 -51.40
C ALA A 38 4.71 -4.65 -51.94
N TYR A 39 5.58 -4.13 -51.07
CA TYR A 39 6.62 -3.18 -51.47
C TYR A 39 7.73 -3.82 -52.32
N CYS A 40 8.23 -4.99 -51.92
CA CYS A 40 9.24 -5.72 -52.69
C CYS A 40 8.69 -6.17 -54.05
N SER A 41 7.44 -6.63 -54.08
CA SER A 41 6.73 -7.00 -55.31
C SER A 41 6.58 -5.80 -56.26
N ALA A 42 6.10 -4.66 -55.74
CA ALA A 42 5.91 -3.44 -56.54
C ALA A 42 7.22 -2.82 -57.05
N GLN A 43 8.37 -3.22 -56.53
CA GLN A 43 9.69 -2.73 -56.96
C GLN A 43 10.50 -3.80 -57.71
N ASN A 44 9.93 -4.98 -57.98
CA ASN A 44 10.63 -6.14 -58.55
C ASN A 44 11.93 -6.49 -57.81
N LEU A 45 11.87 -6.53 -56.48
CA LEU A 45 13.00 -6.84 -55.60
C LEU A 45 12.77 -8.14 -54.83
N ALA A 46 13.85 -8.90 -54.58
CA ALA A 46 13.79 -10.12 -53.76
C ALA A 46 13.50 -9.79 -52.28
N CYS A 47 12.52 -10.49 -51.68
CA CYS A 47 12.08 -10.26 -50.31
C CYS A 47 12.77 -11.20 -49.33
N SER A 48 13.37 -10.66 -48.26
CA SER A 48 14.11 -11.41 -47.24
C SER A 48 13.25 -12.30 -46.33
N ARG A 49 11.91 -12.21 -46.41
CA ARG A 49 10.95 -13.02 -45.64
C ARG A 49 10.18 -14.07 -46.46
N ALA A 50 10.49 -14.21 -47.75
CA ALA A 50 9.89 -15.26 -48.58
C ALA A 50 10.49 -16.63 -48.19
N GLY A 51 9.74 -17.43 -47.42
CA GLY A 51 10.09 -18.85 -47.15
C GLY A 51 9.80 -19.38 -45.74
N SER A 52 9.41 -18.55 -44.76
CA SER A 52 9.15 -19.04 -43.40
C SER A 52 7.72 -19.60 -43.26
N ILE A 53 7.57 -20.93 -43.27
CA ILE A 53 6.30 -21.63 -42.97
C ILE A 53 6.23 -21.89 -41.45
N ILE A 54 5.27 -21.29 -40.74
CA ILE A 54 4.95 -21.62 -39.34
C ILE A 54 3.60 -22.36 -39.34
N GLN A 55 3.57 -23.62 -38.90
CA GLN A 55 2.34 -24.42 -38.82
C GLN A 55 1.54 -24.11 -37.53
N PRO A 56 0.19 -24.00 -37.58
CA PRO A 56 -0.65 -23.89 -36.40
C PRO A 56 -1.12 -25.28 -35.91
N LYS A 57 -1.03 -25.55 -34.59
CA LYS A 57 -1.55 -26.79 -33.98
C LYS A 57 -2.94 -26.56 -33.35
N LYS A 58 -3.84 -27.53 -33.59
CA LYS A 58 -5.28 -27.59 -33.24
C LYS A 58 -5.55 -27.80 -31.74
N SER A 59 -6.68 -27.28 -31.28
CA SER A 59 -7.34 -27.53 -29.98
C SER A 59 -8.12 -28.86 -29.95
N PRO A 60 -8.32 -29.46 -28.76
CA PRO A 60 -9.46 -30.33 -28.48
C PRO A 60 -10.41 -29.72 -27.44
N THR A 61 -11.70 -29.79 -27.75
CA THR A 61 -12.87 -29.35 -26.99
C THR A 61 -13.52 -30.53 -26.24
N SER A 62 -13.70 -30.43 -24.91
CA SER A 62 -14.90 -30.89 -24.18
C SER A 62 -14.81 -30.64 -22.66
N PRO A 63 -15.95 -30.64 -21.94
CA PRO A 63 -16.26 -29.64 -20.91
C PRO A 63 -16.00 -30.14 -19.48
N VAL A 64 -15.59 -29.22 -18.62
CA VAL A 64 -15.62 -29.36 -17.15
C VAL A 64 -16.23 -28.05 -16.61
N PRO A 65 -17.22 -28.11 -15.70
CA PRO A 65 -17.92 -26.91 -15.24
C PRO A 65 -16.96 -25.99 -14.47
N PRO A 66 -17.12 -24.66 -14.55
CA PRO A 66 -16.36 -23.76 -13.70
C PRO A 66 -16.84 -23.94 -12.26
N ALA A 67 -15.96 -24.44 -11.40
CA ALA A 67 -16.07 -24.17 -9.98
C ALA A 67 -15.89 -22.65 -9.83
N VAL A 68 -17.00 -21.94 -9.68
CA VAL A 68 -17.04 -20.54 -9.31
C VAL A 68 -16.53 -20.45 -7.88
N VAL A 69 -15.23 -20.17 -7.73
CA VAL A 69 -14.71 -19.71 -6.44
C VAL A 69 -15.00 -18.21 -6.41
N SER A 70 -16.18 -17.85 -5.89
CA SER A 70 -16.42 -16.48 -5.42
C SER A 70 -15.42 -16.21 -4.31
N MET A 71 -14.39 -15.43 -4.59
CA MET A 71 -13.58 -14.79 -3.56
C MET A 71 -14.36 -13.58 -3.07
N ASP A 72 -15.13 -13.83 -2.02
CA ASP A 72 -15.93 -12.87 -1.29
C ASP A 72 -15.01 -11.84 -0.61
N MET A 73 -15.20 -10.55 -0.90
CA MET A 73 -14.36 -9.46 -0.42
C MET A 73 -14.79 -9.07 1.01
N THR A 74 -14.58 -9.98 1.97
CA THR A 74 -14.90 -9.79 3.40
C THR A 74 -13.65 -9.90 4.29
N MET A 75 -12.76 -8.92 4.19
CA MET A 75 -11.54 -8.80 5.02
C MET A 75 -11.79 -8.32 6.48
N THR A 76 -12.92 -8.71 7.07
CA THR A 76 -13.14 -8.66 8.54
C THR A 76 -13.46 -10.03 9.14
N ARG A 77 -13.50 -11.10 8.33
CA ARG A 77 -14.10 -12.37 8.77
C ARG A 77 -13.11 -13.39 9.38
N ASP A 78 -11.80 -13.21 9.22
CA ASP A 78 -10.83 -14.28 9.57
C ASP A 78 -9.92 -14.00 10.77
N MET A 79 -10.05 -12.85 11.44
CA MET A 79 -9.35 -12.62 12.73
C MET A 79 -10.06 -13.24 13.93
N GLY A 80 -11.34 -13.60 13.81
CA GLY A 80 -12.15 -14.09 14.93
C GLY A 80 -12.03 -15.59 15.23
N HIS A 81 -11.54 -16.42 14.30
CA HIS A 81 -11.70 -17.88 14.43
C HIS A 81 -10.49 -18.61 15.07
N VAL A 82 -9.36 -17.95 15.30
CA VAL A 82 -8.14 -18.62 15.81
C VAL A 82 -7.87 -18.36 17.30
N MET A 83 -8.61 -17.48 17.97
CA MET A 83 -8.29 -17.10 19.35
C MET A 83 -9.48 -17.29 20.28
N SER A 84 -9.58 -18.49 20.86
CA SER A 84 -10.46 -18.75 22.01
C SER A 84 -9.77 -18.29 23.30
N PRO A 85 -10.33 -17.34 24.08
CA PRO A 85 -9.83 -17.02 25.42
C PRO A 85 -10.49 -17.93 26.46
N THR A 86 -9.68 -18.60 27.28
CA THR A 86 -10.15 -19.26 28.49
C THR A 86 -10.60 -18.21 29.50
N THR A 87 -11.84 -18.31 29.96
CA THR A 87 -12.49 -17.41 30.92
C THR A 87 -11.77 -17.42 32.28
N THR A 88 -11.33 -16.25 32.73
CA THR A 88 -11.11 -15.97 34.16
C THR A 88 -11.83 -14.69 34.56
N THR A 89 -12.82 -14.87 35.44
CA THR A 89 -13.65 -13.85 36.08
C THR A 89 -12.81 -12.96 37.00
N THR A 90 -12.86 -11.64 36.86
CA THR A 90 -12.60 -10.74 38.00
C THR A 90 -13.35 -9.40 37.89
N THR A 91 -13.91 -9.06 39.04
CA THR A 91 -14.78 -8.00 39.55
C THR A 91 -14.46 -6.55 39.16
N ALA A 92 -15.53 -5.76 38.95
CA ALA A 92 -15.50 -4.31 38.71
C ALA A 92 -15.02 -3.53 39.94
N THR A 93 -14.15 -2.53 39.73
CA THR A 93 -13.82 -1.49 40.71
C THR A 93 -13.95 -0.12 40.06
N THR A 94 -14.83 0.70 40.63
CA THR A 94 -15.13 2.09 40.27
C THR A 94 -13.92 3.01 40.55
N MET A 95 -13.49 3.82 39.58
CA MET A 95 -12.47 4.86 39.80
C MET A 95 -13.07 6.26 39.73
N THR A 96 -12.99 6.94 40.87
CA THR A 96 -13.19 8.39 41.05
C THR A 96 -11.94 9.15 40.63
N LEU A 97 -12.12 10.24 39.87
CA LEU A 97 -11.08 11.16 39.42
C LEU A 97 -10.66 12.11 40.54
N THR A 98 -9.39 12.08 40.93
CA THR A 98 -8.73 13.15 41.68
C THR A 98 -7.51 13.64 40.91
N THR A 99 -7.47 14.94 40.68
CA THR A 99 -6.38 15.71 40.07
C THR A 99 -5.13 15.68 40.94
N ALA A 100 -3.97 15.34 40.37
CA ALA A 100 -2.67 15.48 41.02
C ALA A 100 -1.62 16.06 40.05
N ALA A 101 -0.83 16.98 40.61
CA ALA A 101 0.15 17.83 39.98
C ALA A 101 1.38 17.09 39.42
N ALA A 102 2.04 17.75 38.46
CA ALA A 102 3.25 17.30 37.77
C ALA A 102 4.38 16.89 38.74
N ALA A 103 4.68 15.60 38.76
CA ALA A 103 5.90 15.04 39.33
C ALA A 103 6.79 14.52 38.20
N THR A 104 7.97 15.10 38.08
CA THR A 104 9.06 14.71 37.18
C THR A 104 9.41 13.24 37.41
N THR A 105 9.02 12.37 36.48
CA THR A 105 9.36 10.95 36.49
C THR A 105 10.41 10.68 35.43
N THR A 106 11.56 10.19 35.88
CA THR A 106 12.66 9.69 35.04
C THR A 106 12.18 8.46 34.26
N ASN A 107 12.04 8.60 32.94
CA ASN A 107 11.70 7.52 32.01
C ASN A 107 12.72 6.38 32.13
N THR A 108 12.30 5.26 32.70
CA THR A 108 12.98 3.98 32.54
C THR A 108 12.02 3.09 31.76
N SER A 109 12.17 3.04 30.43
CA SER A 109 11.36 2.14 29.59
C SER A 109 11.52 0.70 30.07
N PRO A 110 10.44 -0.11 30.07
CA PRO A 110 10.52 -1.52 30.42
C PRO A 110 11.45 -2.22 29.42
N GLN A 111 12.64 -2.59 29.89
CA GLN A 111 13.61 -3.36 29.12
C GLN A 111 12.98 -4.71 28.73
N ILE A 112 13.11 -5.09 27.45
CA ILE A 112 12.92 -6.49 27.03
C ILE A 112 13.74 -7.34 28.00
N MET A 113 13.09 -8.23 28.75
CA MET A 113 13.80 -9.32 29.38
C MET A 113 14.33 -10.25 28.28
N GLY A 114 15.50 -9.91 27.71
CA GLY A 114 16.40 -10.89 27.10
C GLY A 114 17.04 -10.60 25.73
N ILE A 115 16.48 -9.78 24.83
CA ILE A 115 17.01 -9.67 23.45
C ILE A 115 17.07 -8.21 23.00
N SER A 116 18.28 -7.70 22.74
CA SER A 116 18.46 -6.38 22.12
C SER A 116 17.99 -6.40 20.66
N PRO A 117 17.57 -5.28 20.06
CA PRO A 117 17.18 -5.23 18.65
C PRO A 117 18.23 -5.85 17.69
N ALA A 118 19.51 -5.57 17.94
CA ALA A 118 20.61 -6.15 17.18
C ALA A 118 20.68 -7.67 17.32
N ALA A 119 20.46 -8.21 18.52
CA ALA A 119 20.40 -9.65 18.74
C ALA A 119 19.19 -10.29 18.06
N ALA A 120 18.03 -9.61 18.05
CA ALA A 120 16.83 -10.09 17.38
C ALA A 120 16.96 -10.11 15.85
N VAL A 121 17.71 -9.18 15.25
CA VAL A 121 18.06 -9.23 13.82
C VAL A 121 19.07 -10.33 13.52
N GLN A 122 20.02 -10.58 14.43
CA GLN A 122 21.01 -11.66 14.28
C GLN A 122 20.37 -13.05 14.43
N ASP A 123 19.32 -13.18 15.24
CA ASP A 123 18.47 -14.37 15.27
C ASP A 123 17.65 -14.46 13.98
N LYS A 124 18.18 -15.23 13.01
CA LYS A 124 17.53 -15.43 11.71
C LYS A 124 16.10 -15.98 11.87
N ALA A 125 15.81 -16.82 12.85
CA ALA A 125 14.47 -17.39 12.98
C ALA A 125 13.45 -16.30 13.38
N LEU A 126 13.78 -15.53 14.41
CA LEU A 126 12.94 -14.43 14.86
C LEU A 126 12.84 -13.32 13.81
N CYS A 127 13.96 -12.91 13.21
CA CYS A 127 13.98 -11.87 12.18
C CYS A 127 13.10 -12.24 10.97
N PHE A 128 13.21 -13.48 10.47
CA PHE A 128 12.37 -13.95 9.37
C PHE A 128 10.89 -14.01 9.76
N GLU A 129 10.57 -14.52 10.94
CA GLU A 129 9.19 -14.57 11.44
C GLU A 129 8.57 -13.16 11.42
N LEU A 130 9.27 -12.16 11.96
CA LEU A 130 8.76 -10.79 12.03
C LEU A 130 8.62 -10.14 10.66
N VAL A 131 9.57 -10.33 9.75
CA VAL A 131 9.45 -9.79 8.39
C VAL A 131 8.31 -10.48 7.62
N GLU A 132 8.10 -11.77 7.81
CA GLU A 132 6.95 -12.48 7.24
C GLU A 132 5.61 -11.96 7.78
N LEU A 133 5.54 -11.66 9.09
CA LEU A 133 4.36 -11.04 9.69
C LEU A 133 4.08 -9.65 9.11
N TYR A 134 5.12 -8.87 8.77
CA TYR A 134 4.97 -7.60 8.07
C TYR A 134 4.33 -7.79 6.69
N PHE A 135 4.84 -8.75 5.90
CA PHE A 135 4.26 -9.05 4.58
C PHE A 135 2.84 -9.59 4.68
N LYS A 136 2.53 -10.33 5.73
CA LYS A 136 1.22 -10.94 5.92
C LYS A 136 0.14 -9.93 6.33
N TYR A 137 0.45 -9.00 7.22
CA TYR A 137 -0.56 -8.16 7.88
C TYR A 137 -0.49 -6.68 7.53
N ILE A 138 0.57 -6.20 6.87
CA ILE A 138 0.84 -4.77 6.74
C ILE A 138 1.11 -4.37 5.29
N HIS A 139 2.03 -5.09 4.63
CA HIS A 139 2.29 -4.88 3.21
C HIS A 139 1.02 -5.15 2.39
N ASP A 140 0.77 -4.30 1.40
CA ASP A 140 -0.44 -4.25 0.56
C ASP A 140 -1.77 -3.97 1.29
N GLN A 141 -1.78 -3.88 2.63
CA GLN A 141 -2.92 -3.38 3.42
C GLN A 141 -2.83 -1.86 3.63
N LEU A 142 -1.66 -1.39 4.08
CA LEU A 142 -1.40 0.03 4.33
C LEU A 142 -0.64 0.68 3.18
N HIS A 143 0.32 -0.05 2.59
CA HIS A 143 1.22 0.45 1.55
C HIS A 143 1.85 -0.71 0.76
N SER A 144 2.19 -0.47 -0.50
CA SER A 144 2.88 -1.43 -1.37
C SER A 144 4.29 -0.94 -1.67
N LEU A 145 5.25 -1.31 -0.81
CA LEU A 145 6.62 -0.77 -0.86
C LEU A 145 7.65 -1.74 -1.42
N PHE A 146 7.43 -3.04 -1.24
CA PHE A 146 8.44 -4.07 -1.48
C PHE A 146 7.92 -5.16 -2.42
N HIS A 147 8.86 -5.82 -3.10
CA HIS A 147 8.59 -7.09 -3.76
C HIS A 147 9.01 -8.22 -2.82
N ARG A 148 8.01 -8.94 -2.24
CA ARG A 148 8.24 -9.93 -1.18
C ARG A 148 9.31 -10.97 -1.53
N PRO A 149 9.26 -11.69 -2.68
CA PRO A 149 10.25 -12.72 -2.99
C PRO A 149 11.69 -12.20 -3.00
N SER A 150 11.90 -11.02 -3.60
CA SER A 150 13.25 -10.47 -3.71
C SER A 150 13.75 -9.87 -2.40
N PHE A 151 12.87 -9.28 -1.58
CA PHE A 151 13.25 -8.78 -0.26
C PHE A 151 13.58 -9.93 0.71
N MET A 152 12.80 -11.01 0.69
CA MET A 152 13.09 -12.19 1.52
C MET A 152 14.41 -12.88 1.13
N LEU A 153 14.76 -12.84 -0.16
CA LEU A 153 16.09 -13.28 -0.62
C LEU A 153 17.20 -12.39 -0.06
N ASP A 154 17.06 -11.06 -0.14
CA ASP A 154 18.03 -10.12 0.42
C ASP A 154 18.20 -10.30 1.94
N LEU A 155 17.09 -10.58 2.63
CA LEU A 155 17.11 -10.88 4.06
C LEU A 155 17.90 -12.17 4.36
N HIS A 156 17.72 -13.20 3.52
CA HIS A 156 18.44 -14.46 3.65
C HIS A 156 19.94 -14.32 3.44
N GLU A 157 20.31 -13.55 2.41
CA GLU A 157 21.69 -13.26 2.04
C GLU A 157 22.36 -12.24 2.97
N GLY A 158 21.58 -11.55 3.81
CA GLY A 158 22.10 -10.53 4.73
C GLY A 158 22.43 -9.20 4.04
N THR A 159 21.82 -8.94 2.88
CA THR A 159 22.02 -7.74 2.06
C THR A 159 20.85 -6.75 2.18
N ALA A 160 19.75 -7.14 2.83
CA ALA A 160 18.62 -6.25 3.09
C ALA A 160 19.04 -5.04 3.96
N PRO A 161 18.66 -3.80 3.59
CA PRO A 161 19.00 -2.63 4.39
C PRO A 161 18.40 -2.70 5.80
N LEU A 162 19.25 -2.63 6.83
CA LEU A 162 18.82 -2.81 8.22
C LEU A 162 17.77 -1.80 8.67
N VAL A 163 17.81 -0.56 8.17
CA VAL A 163 16.77 0.44 8.44
C VAL A 163 15.38 -0.05 8.03
N LEU A 164 15.26 -0.77 6.91
CA LEU A 164 14.00 -1.34 6.46
C LEU A 164 13.60 -2.56 7.28
N VAL A 165 14.57 -3.43 7.62
CA VAL A 165 14.33 -4.61 8.44
C VAL A 165 13.80 -4.21 9.81
N TYR A 166 14.43 -3.24 10.48
CA TYR A 166 13.94 -2.72 11.76
C TYR A 166 12.56 -2.06 11.64
N GLY A 167 12.31 -1.28 10.58
CA GLY A 167 10.98 -0.71 10.34
C GLY A 167 9.90 -1.76 10.15
N MET A 168 10.19 -2.85 9.43
CA MET A 168 9.26 -3.99 9.28
C MET A 168 9.00 -4.68 10.62
N MET A 169 10.06 -4.98 11.38
CA MET A 169 9.96 -5.61 12.70
C MET A 169 9.19 -4.74 13.69
N ALA A 170 9.41 -3.42 13.67
CA ALA A 170 8.71 -2.47 14.52
C ALA A 170 7.18 -2.51 14.34
N LEU A 171 6.75 -2.62 13.09
CA LEU A 171 5.33 -2.69 12.77
C LEU A 171 4.74 -4.06 13.10
N SER A 172 5.47 -5.15 12.85
CA SER A 172 4.92 -6.51 12.88
C SER A 172 5.11 -7.27 14.19
N ALA A 173 6.04 -6.88 15.07
CA ALA A 173 6.34 -7.58 16.33
C ALA A 173 5.10 -7.76 17.23
N ARG A 174 4.13 -6.84 17.14
CA ARG A 174 2.85 -6.92 17.85
C ARG A 174 2.01 -8.15 17.48
N PHE A 175 2.25 -8.77 16.33
CA PHE A 175 1.54 -9.97 15.87
C PHE A 175 2.25 -11.29 16.21
N SER A 176 3.49 -11.23 16.69
CA SER A 176 4.26 -12.43 17.02
C SER A 176 3.81 -13.03 18.36
N SER A 177 3.79 -14.35 18.46
CA SER A 177 3.61 -15.07 19.73
C SER A 177 4.91 -15.70 20.25
N ASN A 178 6.05 -15.28 19.69
CA ASN A 178 7.36 -15.81 20.04
C ASN A 178 7.70 -15.56 21.52
N HIS A 179 8.36 -16.53 22.16
CA HIS A 179 8.74 -16.45 23.57
C HIS A 179 9.69 -15.29 23.87
N ALA A 180 10.39 -14.76 22.87
CA ALA A 180 11.19 -13.54 22.96
C ALA A 180 10.41 -12.33 23.50
N PHE A 181 9.08 -12.31 23.33
CA PHE A 181 8.20 -11.24 23.79
C PHE A 181 7.40 -11.60 25.05
N SER A 182 7.79 -12.67 25.77
CA SER A 182 7.11 -13.08 27.00
C SER A 182 7.09 -11.94 28.02
N GLY A 183 5.91 -11.63 28.55
CA GLY A 183 5.70 -10.53 29.48
C GLY A 183 5.62 -9.13 28.85
N ILE A 184 5.80 -9.00 27.53
CA ILE A 184 5.65 -7.73 26.81
C ILE A 184 4.27 -7.69 26.14
N PRO A 185 3.44 -6.67 26.43
CA PRO A 185 2.13 -6.54 25.79
C PRO A 185 2.29 -6.32 24.29
N PRO A 186 1.39 -6.88 23.43
CA PRO A 186 1.51 -6.81 21.97
C PRO A 186 1.84 -5.42 21.42
N MET A 187 1.12 -4.39 21.87
CA MET A 187 1.35 -3.00 21.44
C MET A 187 2.77 -2.47 21.67
N ALA A 188 3.49 -2.92 22.70
CA ALA A 188 4.82 -2.42 23.05
C ALA A 188 5.97 -3.19 22.37
N ARG A 189 5.68 -4.32 21.70
CA ARG A 189 6.73 -5.21 21.16
C ARG A 189 7.58 -4.58 20.05
N GLY A 190 7.07 -3.53 19.41
CA GLY A 190 7.71 -2.85 18.30
C GLY A 190 8.65 -1.69 18.68
N GLU A 191 8.52 -1.14 19.90
CA GLU A 191 9.10 0.16 20.28
C GLU A 191 10.62 0.22 20.11
N HIS A 192 11.34 -0.83 20.54
CA HIS A 192 12.79 -0.87 20.42
C HIS A 192 13.27 -0.99 18.97
N PHE A 193 12.53 -1.71 18.12
CA PHE A 193 12.85 -1.79 16.69
C PHE A 193 12.57 -0.46 15.99
N ALA A 194 11.51 0.25 16.37
CA ALA A 194 11.22 1.59 15.86
C ALA A 194 12.35 2.58 16.21
N THR A 195 12.86 2.50 17.44
CA THR A 195 13.98 3.31 17.91
C THR A 195 15.23 3.09 17.05
N GLU A 196 15.61 1.83 16.80
CA GLU A 196 16.76 1.52 15.94
C GLU A 196 16.55 1.92 14.48
N CYS A 197 15.34 1.72 13.95
CA CYS A 197 14.99 2.18 12.60
C CYS A 197 15.21 3.70 12.47
N ASN A 198 14.74 4.48 13.45
CA ASN A 198 14.90 5.92 13.47
C ASN A 198 16.37 6.35 13.62
N LEU A 199 17.17 5.64 14.44
CA LEU A 199 18.61 5.90 14.57
C LEU A 199 19.38 5.65 13.28
N LEU A 200 18.98 4.67 12.48
CA LEU A 200 19.60 4.36 11.20
C LEU A 200 19.11 5.23 10.05
N LEU A 201 17.97 5.92 10.20
CA LEU A 201 17.44 6.80 9.16
C LEU A 201 18.40 7.99 8.93
N ASN A 202 18.94 8.07 7.71
CA ASN A 202 19.78 9.19 7.30
C ASN A 202 19.13 9.95 6.14
N LEU A 203 18.45 11.06 6.44
CA LEU A 203 17.80 11.91 5.44
C LEU A 203 18.77 12.59 4.46
N ARG A 204 20.08 12.55 4.70
CA ARG A 204 21.09 13.04 3.74
C ARG A 204 21.34 12.02 2.61
N ASP A 205 21.07 10.75 2.85
CA ASP A 205 21.06 9.73 1.79
C ASP A 205 19.70 9.76 1.09
N VAL A 206 19.62 10.48 -0.03
CA VAL A 206 18.37 10.62 -0.79
C VAL A 206 18.24 9.43 -1.72
N SER A 207 17.57 8.37 -1.24
CA SER A 207 17.45 7.09 -1.94
C SER A 207 16.03 6.49 -1.82
N LEU A 208 15.73 5.48 -2.64
CA LEU A 208 14.50 4.68 -2.51
C LEU A 208 14.38 4.09 -1.09
N THR A 209 15.48 3.58 -0.55
CA THR A 209 15.55 3.00 0.80
C THR A 209 15.17 4.03 1.87
N THR A 210 15.69 5.25 1.79
CA THR A 210 15.32 6.31 2.73
C THR A 210 13.84 6.69 2.61
N SER A 211 13.29 6.77 1.39
CA SER A 211 11.85 7.00 1.18
C SER A 211 11.01 5.89 1.82
N GLN A 212 11.34 4.62 1.57
CA GLN A 212 10.65 3.47 2.16
C GLN A 212 10.77 3.45 3.69
N ALA A 213 11.94 3.76 4.25
CA ALA A 213 12.16 3.85 5.69
C ALA A 213 11.30 4.94 6.33
N CYS A 214 11.19 6.11 5.69
CA CYS A 214 10.27 7.16 6.12
C CYS A 214 8.81 6.69 6.09
N VAL A 215 8.38 5.93 5.08
CA VAL A 215 7.02 5.36 5.07
C VAL A 215 6.81 4.39 6.24
N LEU A 216 7.77 3.51 6.52
CA LEU A 216 7.67 2.57 7.64
C LEU A 216 7.59 3.30 8.99
N LEU A 217 8.41 4.33 9.20
CA LEU A 217 8.37 5.13 10.43
C LEU A 217 7.10 5.97 10.55
N GLY A 218 6.60 6.52 9.44
CA GLY A 218 5.28 7.18 9.41
C GLY A 218 4.17 6.22 9.82
N ALA A 219 4.20 4.98 9.32
CA ALA A 219 3.26 3.95 9.72
C ALA A 219 3.39 3.56 11.20
N VAL A 220 4.61 3.53 11.75
CA VAL A 220 4.79 3.32 13.20
C VAL A 220 4.14 4.46 13.97
N SER A 221 4.39 5.71 13.58
CA SER A 221 3.79 6.88 14.24
C SER A 221 2.26 6.90 14.15
N ILE A 222 1.64 6.41 13.07
CA ILE A 222 0.17 6.20 13.03
C ILE A 222 -0.25 5.28 14.15
N VAL A 223 0.41 4.15 14.28
CA VAL A 223 0.01 3.08 15.19
C VAL A 223 0.14 3.54 16.65
N GLU A 224 1.15 4.37 16.94
CA GLU A 224 1.36 4.99 18.24
C GLU A 224 0.48 6.24 18.48
N GLY A 225 -0.25 6.72 17.46
CA GLY A 225 -1.12 7.89 17.55
C GLY A 225 -0.39 9.24 17.47
N GLU A 226 0.84 9.26 16.98
CA GLU A 226 1.71 10.43 16.87
C GLU A 226 1.51 11.16 15.53
N ALA A 227 0.36 11.81 15.36
CA ALA A 227 0.01 12.49 14.09
C ALA A 227 1.09 13.46 13.59
N GLY A 228 1.72 14.23 14.48
CA GLY A 228 2.79 15.16 14.08
C GLY A 228 4.02 14.46 13.51
N ALA A 229 4.45 13.35 14.11
CA ALA A 229 5.61 12.59 13.65
C ALA A 229 5.30 11.85 12.33
N GLU A 230 4.13 11.24 12.26
CA GLU A 230 3.57 10.60 11.06
C GLU A 230 3.62 11.54 9.85
N THR A 231 3.08 12.74 10.00
CA THR A 231 3.00 13.74 8.94
C THR A 231 4.40 14.16 8.45
N VAL A 232 5.36 14.33 9.36
CA VAL A 232 6.75 14.71 9.00
C VAL A 232 7.45 13.58 8.25
N TYR A 233 7.32 12.33 8.69
CA TYR A 233 7.93 11.19 8.02
C TYR A 233 7.35 11.00 6.61
N TYR A 234 6.03 11.05 6.44
CA TYR A 234 5.44 10.94 5.11
C TYR A 234 5.78 12.14 4.23
N ALA A 235 5.84 13.36 4.78
CA ALA A 235 6.30 14.51 4.02
C ALA A 235 7.73 14.33 3.50
N ALA A 236 8.64 13.80 4.32
CA ALA A 236 9.99 13.45 3.89
C ALA A 236 9.97 12.38 2.79
N ALA A 237 9.19 11.31 2.96
CA ALA A 237 9.06 10.24 1.95
C ALA A 237 8.55 10.78 0.60
N CYS A 238 7.50 11.60 0.61
CA CYS A 238 6.93 12.27 -0.56
C CYS A 238 7.96 13.19 -1.25
N ARG A 239 8.70 13.99 -0.47
CA ARG A 239 9.72 14.90 -1.01
C ARG A 239 10.88 14.13 -1.65
N ILE A 240 11.36 13.06 -1.03
CA ILE A 240 12.39 12.19 -1.59
C ILE A 240 11.89 11.57 -2.89
N ALA A 241 10.68 10.98 -2.90
CA ALA A 241 10.12 10.32 -4.07
C ALA A 241 9.96 11.26 -5.28
N ASN A 242 9.48 12.48 -5.04
CA ASN A 242 9.35 13.52 -6.06
C ASN A 242 10.72 14.03 -6.56
N PHE A 243 11.67 14.28 -5.64
CA PHE A 243 13.00 14.74 -5.99
C PHE A 243 13.74 13.74 -6.89
N LEU A 244 13.58 12.45 -6.58
CA LEU A 244 14.16 11.35 -7.32
C LEU A 244 13.46 11.05 -8.65
N ASP A 245 12.26 11.61 -8.87
CA ASP A 245 11.33 11.22 -9.93
C ASP A 245 11.23 9.69 -10.06
N LEU A 246 10.91 9.02 -8.94
CA LEU A 246 10.98 7.55 -8.81
C LEU A 246 10.42 6.80 -10.04
N PRO A 247 9.24 7.14 -10.59
CA PRO A 247 8.70 6.44 -11.77
C PRO A 247 9.58 6.49 -13.02
N ASN A 248 10.38 7.54 -13.19
CA ASN A 248 11.26 7.73 -14.35
C ASN A 248 12.73 7.50 -14.04
N MET A 249 13.09 7.31 -12.77
CA MET A 249 14.45 7.00 -12.38
C MET A 249 14.96 5.77 -13.17
N PRO A 250 16.16 5.86 -13.77
CA PRO A 250 16.81 4.72 -14.40
C PRO A 250 16.98 3.57 -13.40
N THR A 251 16.56 2.37 -13.79
CA THR A 251 16.59 1.18 -12.94
C THR A 251 17.34 0.04 -13.65
N PRO A 252 18.00 -0.85 -12.89
CA PRO A 252 18.80 -1.92 -13.49
C PRO A 252 17.92 -3.00 -14.17
N ASP A 253 16.68 -3.16 -13.73
CA ASP A 253 15.76 -4.17 -14.22
C ASP A 253 14.28 -3.72 -14.12
N PRO A 254 13.36 -4.38 -14.85
CA PRO A 254 11.93 -4.04 -14.80
C PRO A 254 11.28 -4.21 -13.42
N LEU A 255 11.79 -5.11 -12.57
CA LEU A 255 11.25 -5.33 -11.24
C LEU A 255 11.52 -4.10 -10.35
N GLN A 256 12.73 -3.56 -10.37
CA GLN A 256 13.06 -2.30 -9.67
C GLN A 256 12.20 -1.14 -10.17
N ARG A 257 11.96 -1.06 -11.48
CA ARG A 257 11.04 -0.04 -12.04
C ARG A 257 9.64 -0.15 -11.47
N GLU A 258 9.10 -1.36 -11.38
CA GLU A 258 7.76 -1.58 -10.84
C GLU A 258 7.70 -1.29 -9.33
N ILE A 259 8.75 -1.59 -8.57
CA ILE A 259 8.86 -1.19 -7.15
C ILE A 259 8.77 0.34 -7.01
N HIS A 260 9.49 1.09 -7.84
CA HIS A 260 9.42 2.56 -7.83
C HIS A 260 8.01 3.08 -8.12
N ILE A 261 7.32 2.50 -9.11
CA ILE A 261 5.94 2.85 -9.46
C ILE A 261 5.00 2.58 -8.27
N ARG A 262 5.14 1.43 -7.60
CA ARG A 262 4.32 1.06 -6.44
C ARG A 262 4.57 1.94 -5.22
N VAL A 263 5.83 2.29 -4.95
CA VAL A 263 6.17 3.24 -3.87
C VAL A 263 5.58 4.61 -4.17
N TYR A 264 5.71 5.10 -5.41
CA TYR A 264 5.11 6.37 -5.83
C TYR A 264 3.60 6.40 -5.62
N TRP A 265 2.88 5.37 -6.09
CA TRP A 265 1.43 5.32 -5.93
C TRP A 265 0.99 5.09 -4.49
N SER A 266 1.76 4.35 -3.69
CA SER A 266 1.53 4.23 -2.25
C SER A 266 1.60 5.61 -1.58
N LEU A 267 2.60 6.43 -1.92
CA LEU A 267 2.71 7.79 -1.42
C LEU A 267 1.57 8.69 -1.90
N CYS A 268 1.14 8.58 -3.17
CA CYS A 268 -0.06 9.27 -3.65
C CYS A 268 -1.33 8.88 -2.88
N MET A 269 -1.40 7.67 -2.35
CA MET A 269 -2.51 7.26 -1.49
C MET A 269 -2.36 7.81 -0.08
N ILE A 270 -1.19 7.61 0.53
CA ILE A 270 -0.86 8.05 1.89
C ILE A 270 -1.09 9.55 2.07
N ASP A 271 -0.58 10.36 1.14
CA ASP A 271 -0.62 11.82 1.24
C ASP A 271 -2.04 12.37 1.28
N VAL A 272 -3.03 11.69 0.68
CA VAL A 272 -4.43 12.14 0.70
C VAL A 272 -4.99 12.14 2.10
N TRP A 273 -4.90 11.02 2.81
CA TRP A 273 -5.44 10.94 4.16
C TRP A 273 -4.51 11.58 5.19
N SER A 274 -3.19 11.47 5.04
CA SER A 274 -2.21 12.10 5.95
C SER A 274 -2.35 13.62 5.94
N SER A 275 -2.21 14.26 4.78
CA SER A 275 -2.27 15.73 4.69
C SER A 275 -3.67 16.26 4.95
N THR A 276 -4.73 15.59 4.50
CA THR A 276 -6.10 16.03 4.82
C THR A 276 -6.42 15.92 6.31
N GLY A 277 -5.95 14.88 6.98
CA GLY A 277 -6.20 14.63 8.41
C GLY A 277 -5.68 15.72 9.35
N VAL A 278 -4.71 16.51 8.90
CA VAL A 278 -4.13 17.67 9.61
C VAL A 278 -4.31 19.00 8.87
N ASN A 279 -5.17 19.02 7.85
CA ASN A 279 -5.47 20.20 7.01
C ASN A 279 -4.23 20.87 6.38
N LEU A 280 -3.31 20.05 5.86
CA LEU A 280 -2.16 20.49 5.06
C LEU A 280 -2.39 20.27 3.55
N PRO A 281 -1.67 21.01 2.68
CA PRO A 281 -1.69 20.76 1.25
C PRO A 281 -1.05 19.41 0.90
N LEU A 282 -1.58 18.76 -0.15
CA LEU A 282 -0.98 17.56 -0.71
C LEU A 282 0.42 17.85 -1.26
N LEU A 283 1.31 16.88 -1.11
CA LEU A 283 2.70 16.90 -1.59
C LEU A 283 2.90 16.04 -2.85
N MET A 284 2.05 15.05 -3.07
CA MET A 284 2.12 14.12 -4.19
C MET A 284 1.15 14.52 -5.30
N ASN A 285 1.59 14.37 -6.55
CA ASN A 285 0.77 14.63 -7.72
C ASN A 285 0.36 13.32 -8.39
N ARG A 286 -0.91 13.17 -8.75
CA ARG A 286 -1.34 12.03 -9.58
C ARG A 286 -1.03 12.31 -11.04
N ARG A 287 0.10 11.80 -11.50
CA ARG A 287 0.64 12.03 -12.83
C ARG A 287 0.02 11.08 -13.86
N HIS A 288 -0.48 11.63 -14.96
CA HIS A 288 -1.04 10.82 -16.05
C HIS A 288 0.02 10.04 -16.84
N ASP A 289 1.28 10.49 -16.81
CA ASP A 289 2.39 9.83 -17.49
C ASP A 289 2.98 8.66 -16.68
N VAL A 290 2.59 8.50 -15.42
CA VAL A 290 2.97 7.37 -14.58
C VAL A 290 1.93 6.26 -14.76
N PRO A 291 2.31 5.06 -15.24
CA PRO A 291 1.36 3.97 -15.38
C PRO A 291 0.86 3.52 -14.00
N LEU A 292 -0.38 3.04 -13.94
CA LEU A 292 -0.89 2.32 -12.76
C LEU A 292 0.01 1.11 -12.45
N PRO A 293 0.03 0.58 -11.21
CA PRO A 293 0.78 -0.63 -10.92
C PRO A 293 0.25 -1.85 -11.70
N MET A 294 1.12 -2.81 -12.01
CA MET A 294 0.72 -4.05 -12.68
C MET A 294 -0.01 -4.99 -11.72
N ASN A 295 -0.65 -6.04 -12.25
CA ASN A 295 -1.29 -7.07 -11.45
C ASN A 295 -0.32 -7.72 -10.44
N GLU A 296 -0.81 -8.01 -9.24
CA GLU A 296 -0.05 -8.54 -8.10
C GLU A 296 0.59 -9.89 -8.42
N SER A 297 -0.14 -10.78 -9.11
CA SER A 297 0.38 -12.10 -9.50
C SER A 297 1.51 -11.98 -10.52
N THR A 298 1.39 -11.06 -11.47
CA THR A 298 2.47 -10.77 -12.42
C THR A 298 3.68 -10.22 -11.68
N PHE A 299 3.47 -9.24 -10.80
CA PHE A 299 4.54 -8.61 -10.03
C PHE A 299 5.30 -9.61 -9.15
N LEU A 300 4.60 -10.46 -8.40
CA LEU A 300 5.20 -11.45 -7.50
C LEU A 300 5.97 -12.57 -8.24
N ASN A 301 5.68 -12.79 -9.52
CA ASN A 301 6.40 -13.75 -10.36
C ASN A 301 7.62 -13.14 -11.06
N MET A 302 7.89 -11.85 -10.88
CA MET A 302 9.08 -11.21 -11.46
C MET A 302 10.35 -11.65 -10.72
N SER A 303 11.47 -11.63 -11.45
CA SER A 303 12.80 -11.95 -10.91
C SER A 303 13.83 -10.90 -11.32
N ARG A 304 14.84 -10.70 -10.48
CA ARG A 304 16.02 -9.89 -10.82
C ARG A 304 16.75 -10.61 -11.96
N ALA A 305 17.09 -9.88 -13.03
CA ALA A 305 17.92 -10.37 -14.14
C ALA A 305 17.32 -11.39 -15.14
N SER A 306 16.03 -11.31 -15.48
CA SER A 306 15.59 -11.92 -16.75
C SER A 306 15.84 -10.95 -17.91
N SER A 307 16.92 -11.19 -18.68
CA SER A 307 17.14 -10.56 -19.99
C SER A 307 16.13 -11.12 -21.02
N ASN A 308 14.85 -11.01 -20.72
CA ASN A 308 13.81 -11.39 -21.66
C ASN A 308 13.36 -10.11 -22.37
N HIS A 309 13.72 -9.99 -23.65
CA HIS A 309 13.25 -8.94 -24.57
C HIS A 309 11.70 -8.86 -24.71
N PHE A 310 10.95 -9.68 -23.97
CA PHE A 310 9.49 -9.75 -23.93
C PHE A 310 8.85 -9.00 -22.74
N ASP A 311 9.63 -8.42 -21.82
CA ASP A 311 9.11 -7.79 -20.60
C ASP A 311 8.30 -6.49 -20.82
N PHE A 312 8.25 -5.99 -22.06
CA PHE A 312 7.46 -4.81 -22.40
C PHE A 312 5.93 -5.08 -22.46
N ILE A 313 5.50 -6.33 -22.31
CA ILE A 313 4.07 -6.74 -22.37
C ILE A 313 3.70 -7.64 -21.18
N LEU A 314 4.15 -7.32 -19.96
CA LEU A 314 3.81 -8.17 -18.80
C LEU A 314 2.40 -7.90 -18.24
N SER A 315 1.78 -6.76 -18.55
CA SER A 315 0.39 -6.49 -18.16
C SER A 315 -0.23 -5.42 -19.06
N PRO A 316 -0.81 -5.77 -20.22
CA PRO A 316 -1.47 -4.79 -21.09
C PRO A 316 -2.69 -4.16 -20.42
N ASN A 317 -3.36 -4.89 -19.52
CA ASN A 317 -4.36 -4.34 -18.63
C ASN A 317 -3.77 -4.19 -17.22
N ARG A 318 -3.73 -2.95 -16.71
CA ARG A 318 -3.32 -2.63 -15.33
C ARG A 318 -4.51 -2.24 -14.46
N GLU A 319 -5.69 -2.12 -15.06
CA GLU A 319 -6.90 -1.68 -14.38
C GLU A 319 -7.40 -2.71 -13.37
N ASP A 320 -7.10 -4.00 -13.57
CA ASP A 320 -7.56 -5.10 -12.72
C ASP A 320 -6.68 -5.31 -11.47
N SER A 321 -5.60 -4.55 -11.31
CA SER A 321 -4.76 -4.62 -10.11
C SER A 321 -5.52 -4.09 -8.89
N LEU A 322 -5.43 -4.78 -7.76
CA LEU A 322 -6.07 -4.35 -6.52
C LEU A 322 -5.55 -2.98 -6.06
N ILE A 323 -4.23 -2.74 -6.16
CA ILE A 323 -3.68 -1.41 -5.86
C ILE A 323 -4.17 -0.36 -6.87
N ALA A 324 -4.38 -0.70 -8.14
CA ALA A 324 -4.98 0.22 -9.11
C ALA A 324 -6.42 0.59 -8.74
N GLN A 325 -7.20 -0.36 -8.25
CA GLN A 325 -8.56 -0.11 -7.73
C GLN A 325 -8.53 0.79 -6.48
N ASN A 326 -7.61 0.55 -5.56
CA ASN A 326 -7.41 1.41 -4.38
C ASN A 326 -7.00 2.84 -4.77
N ILE A 327 -6.17 3.01 -5.81
CA ILE A 327 -5.81 4.33 -6.34
C ILE A 327 -7.05 5.05 -6.84
N LYS A 328 -7.94 4.38 -7.60
CA LYS A 328 -9.20 4.96 -8.09
C LYS A 328 -10.12 5.36 -6.94
N LEU A 329 -10.34 4.47 -5.98
CA LEU A 329 -11.13 4.76 -4.79
C LEU A 329 -10.58 5.97 -4.02
N ASN A 330 -9.26 6.01 -3.82
CA ASN A 330 -8.62 7.14 -3.17
C ASN A 330 -8.74 8.45 -3.99
N SER A 331 -8.97 8.36 -5.31
CA SER A 331 -9.27 9.54 -6.14
C SER A 331 -10.65 10.11 -5.85
N ILE A 332 -11.63 9.24 -5.59
CA ILE A 332 -12.97 9.64 -5.17
C ILE A 332 -12.88 10.29 -3.79
N LEU A 333 -12.12 9.69 -2.85
CA LEU A 333 -11.87 10.27 -1.53
C LEU A 333 -11.27 11.69 -1.60
N MET A 334 -10.31 11.93 -2.50
CA MET A 334 -9.78 13.29 -2.72
C MET A 334 -10.87 14.28 -3.10
N LYS A 335 -11.70 13.92 -4.09
CA LYS A 335 -12.78 14.80 -4.56
C LYS A 335 -13.82 15.06 -3.47
N VAL A 336 -14.14 14.06 -2.65
CA VAL A 336 -14.99 14.21 -1.46
C VAL A 336 -14.37 15.22 -0.48
N ASN A 337 -13.07 15.07 -0.17
CA ASN A 337 -12.37 15.98 0.73
C ASN A 337 -12.32 17.43 0.18
N ASP A 338 -12.10 17.61 -1.11
CA ASP A 338 -12.09 18.92 -1.76
C ASP A 338 -13.49 19.57 -1.76
N ALA A 339 -14.53 18.78 -1.99
CA ALA A 339 -15.92 19.23 -1.86
C ALA A 339 -16.18 19.71 -0.43
N ILE A 340 -15.79 18.93 0.58
CA ILE A 340 -15.94 19.31 2.00
C ILE A 340 -15.19 20.62 2.34
N LYS A 341 -13.97 20.80 1.81
CA LYS A 341 -13.21 22.05 2.01
C LYS A 341 -13.90 23.25 1.37
N THR A 342 -14.48 23.07 0.18
CA THR A 342 -15.21 24.11 -0.54
C THR A 342 -16.47 24.53 0.23
N LEU A 343 -17.22 23.55 0.78
CA LEU A 343 -18.38 23.79 1.65
C LEU A 343 -18.06 24.68 2.86
N THR A 344 -16.83 24.59 3.36
CA THR A 344 -16.38 25.33 4.54
C THR A 344 -15.93 26.76 4.19
N SER A 345 -15.60 27.01 2.93
CA SER A 345 -14.97 28.26 2.47
C SER A 345 -15.95 29.21 1.79
N ASP A 346 -16.97 28.70 1.08
CA ASP A 346 -17.98 29.51 0.37
C ASP A 346 -19.41 29.21 0.85
N ALA A 347 -20.14 30.25 1.22
CA ALA A 347 -21.52 30.16 1.74
C ALA A 347 -22.60 29.93 0.66
N SER A 348 -22.24 29.72 -0.61
CA SER A 348 -23.23 29.49 -1.69
C SER A 348 -23.52 27.99 -1.88
N VAL A 349 -24.59 27.55 -1.24
CA VAL A 349 -25.13 26.18 -1.20
C VAL A 349 -25.51 25.60 -2.59
N THR A 350 -25.48 26.38 -3.66
CA THR A 350 -26.05 26.02 -4.98
C THR A 350 -25.23 25.04 -5.84
N SER A 351 -23.97 24.72 -5.52
CA SER A 351 -23.11 23.80 -6.31
C SER A 351 -22.96 22.40 -5.70
N ILE A 352 -23.60 22.16 -4.56
CA ILE A 352 -23.36 20.98 -3.71
C ILE A 352 -24.08 19.76 -4.26
N ASP A 353 -25.35 19.91 -4.61
CA ASP A 353 -26.18 18.80 -5.08
C ASP A 353 -25.62 18.18 -6.37
N GLU A 354 -25.08 19.00 -7.28
CA GLU A 354 -24.40 18.51 -8.49
C GLU A 354 -23.09 17.76 -8.17
N THR A 355 -22.29 18.28 -7.23
CA THR A 355 -21.03 17.65 -6.81
C THR A 355 -21.29 16.33 -6.10
N VAL A 356 -22.26 16.30 -5.17
CA VAL A 356 -22.69 15.09 -4.45
C VAL A 356 -23.26 14.06 -5.43
N SER A 357 -24.10 14.48 -6.38
CA SER A 357 -24.65 13.60 -7.41
C SER A 357 -23.55 12.99 -8.30
N SER A 358 -22.57 13.79 -8.73
CA SER A 358 -21.43 13.30 -9.51
C SER A 358 -20.57 12.31 -8.72
N LEU A 359 -20.31 12.58 -7.43
CA LEU A 359 -19.53 11.68 -6.58
C LEU A 359 -20.28 10.37 -6.30
N SER A 360 -21.60 10.42 -6.11
CA SER A 360 -22.44 9.23 -5.98
C SER A 360 -22.35 8.36 -7.22
N GLN A 361 -22.48 8.95 -8.42
CA GLN A 361 -22.35 8.22 -9.67
C GLN A 361 -20.96 7.60 -9.87
N GLU A 362 -19.89 8.32 -9.51
CA GLU A 362 -18.53 7.75 -9.58
C GLU A 362 -18.32 6.59 -8.60
N LEU A 363 -18.93 6.67 -7.41
CA LEU A 363 -18.87 5.61 -6.40
C LEU A 363 -19.69 4.39 -6.82
N GLU A 364 -20.92 4.60 -7.31
CA GLU A 364 -21.80 3.56 -7.87
C GLU A 364 -21.16 2.89 -9.09
N ALA A 365 -20.45 3.63 -9.94
CA ALA A 365 -19.73 3.06 -11.08
C ALA A 365 -18.47 2.27 -10.68
N TRP A 366 -17.89 2.58 -9.51
CA TRP A 366 -16.79 1.80 -8.93
C TRP A 366 -17.31 0.55 -8.21
N GLU A 367 -18.50 0.62 -7.60
CA GLU A 367 -19.14 -0.47 -6.88
C GLU A 367 -19.66 -1.54 -7.84
N THR A 368 -19.05 -2.73 -7.82
CA THR A 368 -19.40 -3.83 -8.74
C THR A 368 -20.53 -4.75 -8.28
N ASP A 369 -21.27 -4.43 -7.22
CA ASP A 369 -22.43 -5.24 -6.79
C ASP A 369 -23.47 -4.40 -6.01
N GLU A 370 -24.69 -4.29 -6.55
CA GLU A 370 -25.80 -3.48 -6.00
C GLU A 370 -26.52 -4.12 -4.79
N ALA A 371 -25.97 -5.18 -4.22
CA ALA A 371 -26.51 -5.81 -3.02
C ALA A 371 -25.69 -5.43 -1.78
N GLU A 372 -26.09 -4.35 -1.10
CA GLU A 372 -26.20 -4.24 0.38
C GLU A 372 -25.96 -2.82 0.96
N VAL A 373 -26.85 -1.87 0.66
CA VAL A 373 -27.01 -0.67 1.53
C VAL A 373 -27.62 -1.06 2.90
N ALA A 374 -28.37 -2.16 2.98
CA ALA A 374 -29.01 -2.63 4.22
C ALA A 374 -28.05 -3.36 5.18
N ALA A 375 -27.03 -4.06 4.67
CA ALA A 375 -26.04 -4.71 5.54
C ALA A 375 -24.96 -3.76 6.03
N ALA A 376 -24.86 -2.55 5.49
CA ALA A 376 -23.91 -1.52 5.93
C ALA A 376 -23.99 -1.24 7.45
N ARG A 377 -25.18 -1.30 8.06
CA ARG A 377 -25.36 -1.14 9.52
C ARG A 377 -24.82 -2.31 10.33
N ALA A 378 -25.20 -3.54 9.96
CA ALA A 378 -24.69 -4.74 10.62
C ALA A 378 -23.17 -4.88 10.39
N GLN A 379 -22.69 -4.46 9.23
CA GLN A 379 -21.28 -4.40 8.90
C GLN A 379 -20.55 -3.32 9.71
N LEU A 380 -21.14 -2.14 9.93
CA LEU A 380 -20.56 -1.12 10.81
C LEU A 380 -20.38 -1.64 12.24
N GLU A 381 -21.38 -2.34 12.78
CA GLU A 381 -21.32 -2.93 14.11
C GLU A 381 -20.25 -4.04 14.19
N ARG A 382 -20.16 -4.90 13.17
CA ARG A 382 -19.08 -5.90 13.03
C ARG A 382 -17.70 -5.23 12.93
N ASN A 383 -17.57 -4.16 12.15
CA ASN A 383 -16.35 -3.38 12.01
C ASN A 383 -15.96 -2.76 13.35
N PHE A 384 -16.92 -2.17 14.09
CA PHE A 384 -16.68 -1.60 15.40
C PHE A 384 -16.21 -2.65 16.41
N ASN A 385 -16.86 -3.81 16.48
CA ASN A 385 -16.43 -4.92 17.34
C ASN A 385 -15.04 -5.46 16.96
N SER A 386 -14.71 -5.46 15.67
CA SER A 386 -13.36 -5.77 15.20
C SER A 386 -12.36 -4.73 15.70
N LEU A 387 -12.64 -3.43 15.55
CA LEU A 387 -11.80 -2.35 16.08
C LEU A 387 -11.59 -2.46 17.60
N VAL A 388 -12.64 -2.79 18.36
CA VAL A 388 -12.53 -3.04 19.81
C VAL A 388 -11.56 -4.20 20.11
N THR A 389 -11.61 -5.27 19.31
CA THR A 389 -10.68 -6.42 19.45
C THR A 389 -9.25 -6.06 19.06
N LEU A 390 -9.09 -5.19 18.04
CA LEU A 390 -7.79 -4.73 17.54
C LEU A 390 -7.12 -3.74 18.49
N ARG A 391 -7.85 -3.15 19.45
CA ARG A 391 -7.33 -2.18 20.43
C ARG A 391 -6.10 -2.67 21.20
N GLN A 392 -5.96 -3.99 21.41
CA GLN A 392 -4.79 -4.58 22.07
C GLN A 392 -3.48 -4.47 21.26
N TYR A 393 -3.59 -4.25 19.94
CA TYR A 393 -2.47 -4.17 19.02
C TYR A 393 -2.21 -2.73 18.54
N TRP A 394 -3.22 -1.88 18.44
CA TRP A 394 -3.09 -0.50 17.92
C TRP A 394 -3.47 0.54 18.98
N PRO A 395 -2.49 1.15 19.67
CA PRO A 395 -2.70 2.23 20.62
C PRO A 395 -3.53 3.40 20.07
N ALA A 396 -3.33 3.76 18.80
CA ALA A 396 -4.08 4.84 18.14
C ALA A 396 -5.60 4.67 18.18
N LEU A 397 -6.11 3.44 18.32
CA LEU A 397 -7.54 3.21 18.46
C LEU A 397 -8.10 3.83 19.75
N GLU A 398 -7.29 3.98 20.81
CA GLU A 398 -7.71 4.70 22.02
C GLU A 398 -7.99 6.18 21.72
N VAL A 399 -7.18 6.81 20.86
CA VAL A 399 -7.40 8.19 20.42
C VAL A 399 -8.70 8.28 19.61
N CYS A 400 -8.93 7.34 18.69
CA CYS A 400 -10.17 7.29 17.91
C CYS A 400 -11.41 7.08 18.80
N PHE A 401 -11.35 6.16 19.77
CA PHE A 401 -12.45 5.91 20.70
C PHE A 401 -12.72 7.10 21.62
N ALA A 402 -11.68 7.79 22.09
CA ALA A 402 -11.82 9.02 22.86
C ALA A 402 -12.54 10.10 22.04
N ARG A 403 -12.12 10.33 20.78
CA ARG A 403 -12.77 11.28 19.87
C ARG A 403 -14.25 10.94 19.63
N LEU A 404 -14.56 9.68 19.40
CA LEU A 404 -15.95 9.22 19.22
C LEU A 404 -16.79 9.42 20.48
N LYS A 405 -16.22 9.17 21.66
CA LYS A 405 -16.91 9.37 22.94
C LYS A 405 -17.23 10.85 23.16
N THR A 406 -16.26 11.74 22.95
CA THR A 406 -16.47 13.19 23.04
C THR A 406 -17.56 13.65 22.07
N PHE A 407 -17.52 13.19 20.81
CA PHE A 407 -18.58 13.48 19.84
C PHE A 407 -19.95 13.02 20.33
N HIS A 408 -20.07 11.77 20.81
CA HIS A 408 -21.32 11.23 21.32
C HIS A 408 -21.85 12.03 22.52
N GLU A 409 -20.98 12.45 23.44
CA GLU A 409 -21.35 13.27 24.60
C GLU A 409 -21.86 14.65 24.18
N LEU A 410 -21.20 15.29 23.21
CA LEU A 410 -21.63 16.57 22.63
C LEU A 410 -22.96 16.45 21.89
N CYS A 411 -23.16 15.36 21.14
CA CYS A 411 -24.43 15.09 20.48
C CYS A 411 -25.58 14.89 21.48
N ARG A 412 -25.31 14.24 22.61
CA ARG A 412 -26.31 14.01 23.66
C ARG A 412 -26.71 15.29 24.40
N LYS A 413 -25.78 16.24 24.53
CA LYS A 413 -26.01 17.55 25.19
C LYS A 413 -26.81 18.52 24.31
N SER A 414 -26.71 18.41 22.98
CA SER A 414 -27.39 19.31 22.02
C SER A 414 -28.41 18.53 21.19
N THR A 415 -29.67 18.52 21.59
CA THR A 415 -30.75 17.76 20.92
C THR A 415 -31.34 18.44 19.69
N ASP A 416 -31.24 19.76 19.55
CA ASP A 416 -31.87 20.52 18.44
C ASP A 416 -30.92 20.83 17.27
N HIS A 417 -29.59 20.67 17.44
CA HIS A 417 -28.58 21.02 16.42
C HIS A 417 -27.53 19.91 16.22
N THR A 418 -27.84 18.68 16.60
CA THR A 418 -26.89 17.54 16.70
C THR A 418 -26.20 17.18 15.39
N TYR A 419 -26.89 17.36 14.25
CA TYR A 419 -26.46 16.93 12.92
C TYR A 419 -26.34 18.08 11.91
N ARG A 420 -26.25 19.32 12.41
CA ARG A 420 -26.00 20.46 11.50
C ARG A 420 -24.59 20.30 10.93
N MET A 421 -24.47 20.34 9.61
CA MET A 421 -23.17 20.36 8.91
C MET A 421 -22.53 21.75 9.03
N ASP A 422 -22.22 22.12 10.27
CA ASP A 422 -21.51 23.35 10.62
C ASP A 422 -19.99 23.14 10.50
N ARG A 423 -19.23 24.24 10.63
CA ARG A 423 -17.77 24.23 10.48
C ARG A 423 -17.12 23.26 11.48
N TRP A 424 -17.64 23.21 12.70
CA TRP A 424 -17.24 22.25 13.73
C TRP A 424 -17.45 20.78 13.30
N MET A 425 -18.64 20.42 12.81
CA MET A 425 -18.95 19.05 12.35
C MET A 425 -18.05 18.63 11.18
N LEU A 426 -17.79 19.54 10.24
CA LEU A 426 -16.89 19.29 9.11
C LEU A 426 -15.45 19.08 9.57
N ARG A 427 -14.97 19.88 10.54
CA ARG A 427 -13.65 19.68 11.15
C ARG A 427 -13.56 18.35 11.88
N PHE A 428 -14.59 17.95 12.63
CA PHE A 428 -14.64 16.64 13.28
C PHE A 428 -14.46 15.49 12.28
N LEU A 429 -15.18 15.56 11.15
CA LEU A 429 -15.19 14.55 10.09
C LEU A 429 -13.88 14.50 9.29
N THR A 430 -13.20 15.63 9.11
CA THR A 430 -12.03 15.74 8.22
C THR A 430 -10.69 15.82 8.94
N GLU A 431 -10.59 16.56 10.05
CA GLU A 431 -9.38 16.73 10.85
C GLU A 431 -9.25 15.59 11.88
N PHE A 432 -9.18 14.35 11.41
CA PHE A 432 -9.27 13.17 12.29
C PHE A 432 -8.10 12.99 13.27
N ALA A 433 -6.99 13.67 13.02
CA ALA A 433 -5.80 13.68 13.88
C ALA A 433 -5.86 14.72 15.01
N ARG A 434 -6.81 15.67 14.96
CA ARG A 434 -6.92 16.74 15.95
C ARG A 434 -7.80 16.30 17.14
N PRO A 435 -7.36 16.55 18.39
CA PRO A 435 -8.22 16.40 19.55
C PRO A 435 -9.46 17.30 19.44
N ILE A 436 -10.61 16.80 19.89
CA ILE A 436 -11.86 17.56 19.89
C ILE A 436 -12.03 18.18 21.26
N ASP A 437 -12.10 19.50 21.34
CA ASP A 437 -12.42 20.21 22.58
C ASP A 437 -13.94 20.49 22.65
N GLU A 438 -14.53 20.25 23.81
CA GLU A 438 -15.95 20.53 24.07
C GLU A 438 -16.28 22.02 23.91
N LYS A 439 -15.32 22.92 24.17
CA LYS A 439 -15.51 24.37 24.13
C LYS A 439 -15.62 24.94 22.72
N GLU A 440 -14.98 24.30 21.73
CA GLU A 440 -14.95 24.81 20.35
C GLU A 440 -16.35 24.87 19.70
N ARG A 441 -17.29 24.00 20.12
CA ARG A 441 -18.66 24.01 19.60
C ARG A 441 -19.54 25.08 20.26
N GLU A 442 -19.26 25.41 21.52
CA GLU A 442 -20.00 26.43 22.27
C GLU A 442 -19.62 27.85 21.84
N GLU A 443 -18.36 28.06 21.43
CA GLU A 443 -17.86 29.35 20.92
C GLU A 443 -18.34 29.69 19.51
N GLU A 444 -18.61 28.70 18.63
CA GLU A 444 -19.20 28.94 17.30
C GLU A 444 -20.72 29.17 17.33
N GLY A 445 -21.38 28.87 18.45
CA GLY A 445 -22.83 29.00 18.63
C GLY A 445 -23.29 30.28 19.36
N SER A 446 -22.35 31.12 19.83
CA SER A 446 -22.61 32.42 20.47
C SER A 446 -22.22 33.58 19.56
#